data_AF-A0A959GPB1-F1
#
_entry.id   AF-A0A959GPB1-F1
#
_cell.length_a   1.000
_cell.length_b   1.000
_cell.length_c   1.000
_cell.angle_alpha   90.00
_cell.angle_beta   90.00
_cell.angle_gamma   90.00
#
_symmetry.space_group_name_H-M   'P 1'
#
loop_
_entity.id
_entity.type
_entity.pdbx_description
1 polymer ?
#
loop_
_entity_poly.entity_id
_entity_poly.type
_entity_poly.pdbx_seq_one_letter_code
_entity_poly.pdbx_strand_id
1 'polypeptide(L)'
;DTLVQKYDYFRQQQEALEKRQEEAGQRLSQKGAALENEFRAVQGKIQQGLLAPSQIADEEKRLGQKQQVLMAEQEKLRNELVAETQRIQLELETELRQSLDAMRARRGYDYILQYGQGSSVLLASDSLDITTEVLEILNEKKAEGDEKPSDN
;
A
#
# COMPACT_ATOMS: atom_id res chain seq x y z
N ASP A 1 11.97 5.62 -13.86
CA ASP A 1 10.55 6.05 -13.73
C ASP A 1 9.61 5.37 -14.70
N THR A 2 9.90 5.37 -16.01
CA THR A 2 9.03 4.80 -17.06
C THR A 2 8.67 3.33 -16.86
N LEU A 3 9.60 2.50 -16.37
CA LEU A 3 9.36 1.06 -16.20
C LEU A 3 8.38 0.75 -15.05
N VAL A 4 8.55 1.44 -13.91
CA VAL A 4 7.69 1.28 -12.74
C VAL A 4 6.28 1.81 -13.01
N GLN A 5 6.17 2.91 -13.76
CA GLN A 5 4.88 3.52 -14.10
C GLN A 5 4.08 2.74 -15.16
N LYS A 6 4.75 1.96 -16.02
CA LYS A 6 4.10 1.24 -17.14
C LYS A 6 3.93 -0.26 -16.90
N TYR A 7 4.42 -0.77 -15.78
CA TYR A 7 4.20 -2.16 -15.39
C TYR A 7 2.81 -2.30 -14.76
N ASP A 8 1.90 -2.96 -15.46
CA ASP A 8 0.48 -2.96 -15.12
C ASP A 8 0.19 -3.57 -13.75
N TYR A 9 0.90 -4.65 -13.38
CA TYR A 9 0.78 -5.27 -12.07
C TYR A 9 1.13 -4.30 -10.93
N PHE A 10 2.25 -3.59 -11.04
CA PHE A 10 2.65 -2.62 -10.01
C PHE A 10 1.65 -1.47 -9.89
N ARG A 11 1.13 -0.98 -11.02
CA ARG A 11 0.07 0.03 -11.03
C ARG A 11 -1.20 -0.46 -10.33
N GLN A 12 -1.66 -1.67 -10.63
CA GLN A 12 -2.84 -2.25 -9.96
C GLN A 12 -2.62 -2.42 -8.46
N GLN A 13 -1.44 -2.87 -8.05
CA GLN A 13 -1.10 -3.03 -6.63
C GLN A 13 -1.04 -1.67 -5.91
N GLN A 14 -0.53 -0.63 -6.58
CA GLN A 14 -0.53 0.74 -6.06
C GLN A 14 -1.95 1.30 -5.93
N GLU A 15 -2.78 1.17 -6.95
CA GLU A 15 -4.19 1.59 -6.93
C GLU A 15 -4.97 0.87 -5.82
N ALA A 16 -4.73 -0.44 -5.63
CA ALA A 16 -5.35 -1.22 -4.56
C ALA A 16 -4.91 -0.74 -3.16
N LEU A 17 -3.63 -0.42 -3.00
CA LEU A 17 -3.08 0.10 -1.74
C LEU A 17 -3.66 1.48 -1.41
N GLU A 18 -3.72 2.38 -2.40
CA GLU A 18 -4.32 3.72 -2.27
C GLU A 18 -5.79 3.64 -1.89
N LYS A 19 -6.57 2.79 -2.59
CA LYS A 19 -7.98 2.57 -2.27
C LYS A 19 -8.18 2.04 -0.85
N ARG A 20 -7.36 1.07 -0.42
CA ARG A 20 -7.41 0.53 0.95
C ARG A 20 -7.07 1.60 1.98
N GLN A 21 -6.07 2.45 1.72
CA GLN A 21 -5.71 3.56 2.57
C GLN A 21 -6.86 4.57 2.70
N GLU A 22 -7.51 4.91 1.58
CA GLU A 22 -8.66 5.83 1.57
C GLU A 22 -9.84 5.26 2.36
N GLU A 23 -10.28 4.04 2.05
CA GLU A 23 -11.40 3.39 2.73
C GLU A 23 -11.16 3.23 4.24
N ALA A 24 -9.95 2.81 4.63
CA ALA A 24 -9.59 2.66 6.03
C ALA A 24 -9.50 4.01 6.74
N GLY A 25 -8.95 5.03 6.08
CA GLY A 25 -8.92 6.41 6.58
C GLY A 25 -10.31 6.99 6.82
N GLN A 26 -11.23 6.80 5.87
CA GLN A 26 -12.62 7.22 6.01
C GLN A 26 -13.31 6.52 7.20
N ARG A 27 -13.13 5.19 7.33
CA ARG A 27 -13.69 4.43 8.47
C ARG A 27 -13.14 4.90 9.82
N LEU A 28 -11.83 5.13 9.92
CA LEU A 28 -11.20 5.63 11.14
C LEU A 28 -11.67 7.05 11.49
N SER A 29 -11.82 7.91 10.49
CA SER A 29 -12.38 9.25 10.65
C SER A 29 -13.81 9.22 11.17
N GLN A 30 -14.67 8.38 10.59
CA GLN A 30 -16.05 8.18 11.04
C GLN A 30 -16.10 7.65 12.48
N LYS A 31 -15.26 6.68 12.85
CA LYS A 31 -15.15 6.18 14.23
C LYS A 31 -14.69 7.27 15.19
N GLY A 32 -13.73 8.10 14.79
CA GLY A 32 -13.25 9.25 15.58
C GLY A 32 -14.36 10.27 15.84
N ALA A 33 -15.07 10.68 14.79
CA ALA A 33 -16.19 11.61 14.90
C ALA A 33 -17.34 11.03 15.76
N ALA A 34 -17.66 9.75 15.59
CA ALA A 34 -18.65 9.07 16.43
C ALA A 34 -18.23 9.06 17.90
N LEU A 35 -16.98 8.73 18.20
CA LEU A 35 -16.44 8.72 19.56
C LEU A 35 -16.47 10.12 20.19
N GLU A 36 -16.10 11.15 19.44
CA GLU A 36 -16.17 12.54 19.91
C GLU A 36 -17.61 12.97 20.23
N ASN A 37 -18.56 12.61 19.37
CA ASN A 37 -19.98 12.85 19.63
C ASN A 37 -20.49 12.10 20.88
N GLU A 38 -20.05 10.86 21.09
CA GLU A 38 -20.37 10.10 22.30
C GLU A 38 -19.80 10.78 23.55
N PHE A 39 -18.56 11.26 23.51
CA PHE A 39 -17.96 12.03 24.61
C PHE A 39 -18.79 13.28 24.96
N ARG A 40 -19.17 14.06 23.94
CA ARG A 40 -20.00 15.27 24.13
C ARG A 40 -21.37 14.92 24.72
N ALA A 41 -21.99 13.84 24.25
CA ALA A 41 -23.28 13.39 24.74
C ALA A 41 -23.22 12.94 26.21
N VAL A 42 -22.20 12.17 26.60
CA VAL A 42 -21.99 11.76 27.99
C VAL A 42 -21.70 12.97 28.88
N GLN A 43 -20.82 13.87 28.46
CA GLN A 43 -20.54 15.12 29.18
C GLN A 43 -21.80 15.97 29.40
N GLY A 44 -22.65 16.09 28.37
CA GLY A 44 -23.93 16.78 28.50
C GLY A 44 -24.86 16.14 29.55
N LYS A 45 -24.95 14.81 29.59
CA LYS A 45 -25.74 14.09 30.60
C LYS A 45 -25.19 14.27 32.01
N ILE A 46 -23.87 14.31 32.18
CA ILE A 46 -23.21 14.58 33.47
C ILE A 46 -23.59 15.98 33.96
N GLN A 47 -23.47 17.00 33.11
CA GLN A 47 -23.80 18.39 33.45
C GLN A 47 -25.27 18.57 33.80
N GLN A 48 -26.17 17.80 33.16
CA GLN A 48 -27.59 17.81 33.45
C GLN A 48 -27.97 16.97 34.70
N GLY A 49 -27.01 16.30 35.34
CA GLY A 49 -27.27 15.45 36.51
C GLY A 49 -28.05 14.17 36.19
N LEU A 50 -28.03 13.72 34.93
CA LEU A 50 -28.81 12.57 34.46
C LEU A 50 -28.13 11.22 34.67
N LEU A 51 -26.89 11.20 35.18
CA LEU A 51 -26.10 9.98 35.42
C LEU A 51 -25.73 9.87 36.90
N ALA A 52 -25.89 8.67 37.45
CA ALA A 52 -25.38 8.34 38.78
C ALA A 52 -23.84 8.19 38.76
N PRO A 53 -23.13 8.38 39.89
CA PRO A 53 -21.67 8.29 39.93
C PRO A 53 -21.08 6.98 39.37
N SER A 54 -21.73 5.84 39.61
CA SER A 54 -21.32 4.55 39.05
C SER A 54 -21.42 4.51 37.52
N GLN A 55 -22.50 5.09 36.97
CA GLN A 55 -22.72 5.15 35.52
C GLN A 55 -21.71 6.06 34.84
N ILE A 56 -21.28 7.14 35.49
CA ILE A 56 -20.21 8.02 34.99
C ILE A 56 -18.91 7.24 34.84
N ALA A 57 -18.49 6.51 35.87
CA ALA A 57 -17.26 5.72 35.84
C ALA A 57 -17.30 4.63 34.74
N ASP A 58 -18.45 3.97 34.55
CA ASP A 58 -18.63 2.99 33.49
C ASP A 58 -18.54 3.61 32.09
N GLU A 59 -19.15 4.78 31.88
CA GLU A 59 -19.08 5.51 30.61
C GLU A 59 -17.67 6.02 30.31
N GLU A 60 -16.96 6.57 31.30
CA GLU A 60 -15.56 6.99 31.15
C GLU A 60 -14.66 5.83 30.77
N LYS A 61 -14.80 4.68 31.44
CA LYS A 61 -14.06 3.46 31.11
C LYS A 61 -14.37 2.99 29.69
N ARG A 62 -15.65 2.98 29.31
CA ARG A 62 -16.10 2.55 27.97
C ARG A 62 -15.54 3.46 26.87
N LEU A 63 -15.61 4.77 27.06
CA LEU A 63 -15.08 5.76 26.11
C LEU A 63 -13.55 5.70 26.03
N GLY A 64 -12.86 5.55 27.15
CA GLY A 64 -11.41 5.37 27.20
C GLY A 64 -10.96 4.11 26.46
N GLN A 65 -11.66 2.98 26.65
CA GLN A 65 -11.39 1.75 25.90
C GLN A 65 -11.60 1.94 24.40
N LYS A 66 -12.70 2.58 23.98
CA LYS A 66 -12.94 2.89 22.57
C LYS A 66 -11.83 3.77 21.97
N GLN A 67 -11.34 4.76 22.71
CA GLN A 67 -10.23 5.61 22.29
C GLN A 67 -8.94 4.79 22.08
N GLN A 68 -8.60 3.93 23.05
CA GLN A 68 -7.43 3.04 22.95
C GLN A 68 -7.52 2.11 21.74
N VAL A 69 -8.69 1.51 21.51
CA VAL A 69 -8.93 0.66 20.33
C VAL A 69 -8.76 1.47 19.04
N LEU A 70 -9.30 2.68 18.96
CA LEU A 70 -9.15 3.52 17.78
C LEU A 70 -7.68 3.86 17.49
N MET A 71 -6.89 4.20 18.52
CA MET A 71 -5.45 4.45 18.37
C MET A 71 -4.69 3.20 17.93
N ALA A 72 -5.03 2.03 18.48
CA ALA A 72 -4.42 0.76 18.09
C ALA A 72 -4.76 0.38 16.64
N GLU A 73 -6.00 0.63 16.20
CA GLU A 73 -6.40 0.42 14.80
C GLU A 73 -5.64 1.35 13.83
N GLN A 74 -5.44 2.63 14.21
CA GLN A 74 -4.65 3.58 13.42
C GLN A 74 -3.19 3.12 13.27
N GLU A 75 -2.55 2.72 14.37
CA GLU A 75 -1.16 2.25 14.35
C GLU A 75 -1.02 0.95 13.56
N LYS A 76 -1.98 0.02 13.73
CA LYS A 76 -2.01 -1.23 12.96
C LYS A 76 -2.12 -0.95 11.47
N LEU A 77 -3.05 -0.07 11.05
CA LEU A 77 -3.20 0.30 9.64
C LEU A 77 -1.89 0.89 9.09
N ARG A 78 -1.24 1.79 9.83
CA ARG A 78 0.04 2.38 9.42
C ARG A 78 1.10 1.30 9.17
N ASN A 79 1.24 0.36 10.10
CA ASN A 79 2.23 -0.71 9.99
C ASN A 79 1.91 -1.67 8.85
N GLU A 80 0.63 -2.00 8.63
CA GLU A 80 0.20 -2.80 7.49
C GLU A 80 0.52 -2.12 6.15
N LEU A 81 0.26 -0.81 6.02
CA LEU A 81 0.55 -0.06 4.79
C LEU A 81 2.06 -0.01 4.50
N VAL A 82 2.89 0.20 5.53
CA VAL A 82 4.36 0.18 5.38
C VAL A 82 4.85 -1.20 4.96
N ALA A 83 4.39 -2.26 5.63
CA ALA A 83 4.78 -3.63 5.31
C ALA A 83 4.36 -4.02 3.89
N GLU A 84 3.14 -3.68 3.49
CA GLU A 84 2.64 -3.98 2.14
C GLU A 84 3.40 -3.20 1.07
N THR A 85 3.72 -1.93 1.32
CA THR A 85 4.55 -1.12 0.40
C THR A 85 5.93 -1.76 0.20
N GLN A 86 6.58 -2.19 1.29
CA GLN A 86 7.88 -2.88 1.22
C GLN A 86 7.77 -4.21 0.48
N ARG A 87 6.71 -4.98 0.72
CA ARG A 87 6.45 -6.25 0.03
C ARG A 87 6.32 -6.03 -1.48
N ILE A 88 5.51 -5.06 -1.90
CA ILE A 88 5.31 -4.72 -3.32
C ILE A 88 6.63 -4.28 -3.96
N GLN A 89 7.45 -3.48 -3.26
CA GLN A 89 8.77 -3.07 -3.76
C GLN A 89 9.74 -4.24 -3.95
N LEU A 90 9.80 -5.17 -2.99
CA LEU A 90 10.64 -6.37 -3.09
C LEU A 90 10.18 -7.29 -4.22
N GLU A 91 8.87 -7.45 -4.39
CA GLU A 91 8.29 -8.23 -5.48
C GLU A 91 8.64 -7.60 -6.83
N LEU A 92 8.49 -6.28 -6.97
CA LEU A 92 8.89 -5.54 -8.16
C LEU A 92 10.38 -5.72 -8.49
N GLU A 93 11.26 -5.58 -7.50
CA GLU A 93 12.70 -5.76 -7.69
C GLU A 93 13.03 -7.18 -8.18
N THR A 94 12.37 -8.17 -7.60
CA THR A 94 12.56 -9.59 -7.95
C THR A 94 12.10 -9.86 -9.39
N GLU A 95 10.90 -9.42 -9.75
CA GLU A 95 10.35 -9.57 -11.11
C GLU A 95 11.19 -8.84 -12.15
N LEU A 96 11.66 -7.63 -11.82
CA LEU A 96 12.56 -6.87 -12.66
C LEU A 96 13.86 -7.62 -12.91
N ARG A 97 14.54 -8.07 -11.84
CA ARG A 97 15.81 -8.82 -11.95
C ARG A 97 15.63 -10.08 -12.82
N GLN A 98 14.59 -10.87 -12.58
CA GLN A 98 14.32 -12.08 -13.36
C GLN A 98 14.05 -11.77 -14.85
N SER A 99 13.40 -10.65 -15.15
CA SER A 99 13.10 -10.25 -16.52
C SER A 99 14.34 -9.70 -17.23
N LEU A 100 15.17 -8.93 -16.52
CA LEU A 100 16.48 -8.50 -17.02
C LEU A 100 17.42 -9.68 -17.27
N ASP A 101 17.45 -10.69 -16.39
CA ASP A 101 18.26 -11.91 -16.56
C ASP A 101 17.81 -12.73 -17.78
N ALA A 102 16.49 -12.89 -17.97
CA ALA A 102 15.95 -13.57 -19.15
C ALA A 102 16.33 -12.85 -20.45
N MET A 103 16.26 -11.51 -20.44
CA MET A 103 16.62 -10.70 -21.59
C MET A 103 18.13 -10.77 -21.87
N ARG A 104 18.95 -10.71 -20.81
CA ARG A 104 20.40 -10.89 -20.87
C ARG A 104 20.76 -12.21 -21.56
N ALA A 105 20.11 -13.30 -21.17
CA ALA A 105 20.32 -14.62 -21.79
C ALA A 105 19.88 -14.67 -23.26
N ARG A 106 18.78 -14.00 -23.62
CA ARG A 106 18.24 -13.99 -24.99
C ARG A 106 19.03 -13.11 -25.95
N ARG A 107 19.52 -11.95 -25.48
CA ARG A 107 20.15 -10.91 -26.31
C ARG A 107 21.68 -10.84 -26.15
N GLY A 108 22.25 -11.56 -25.19
CA GLY A 108 23.69 -11.62 -24.96
C GLY A 108 24.27 -10.37 -24.31
N TYR A 109 23.48 -9.66 -23.48
CA TYR A 109 24.00 -8.49 -22.77
C TYR A 109 25.00 -8.90 -21.67
N ASP A 110 26.10 -8.16 -21.53
CA ASP A 110 27.00 -8.33 -20.39
C ASP A 110 26.60 -7.43 -19.21
N TYR A 111 26.01 -6.27 -19.52
CA TYR A 111 25.58 -5.28 -18.54
C TYR A 111 24.27 -4.63 -18.97
N ILE A 112 23.41 -4.36 -17.99
CA ILE A 112 22.22 -3.52 -18.13
C ILE A 112 22.35 -2.40 -17.11
N LEU A 113 22.21 -1.15 -17.57
CA LEU A 113 22.41 0.04 -16.74
C LEU A 113 21.08 0.76 -16.54
N GLN A 114 20.81 1.14 -15.29
CA GLN A 114 19.70 2.03 -14.99
C GLN A 114 19.98 3.42 -15.58
N TYR A 115 18.98 4.04 -16.18
CA TYR A 115 19.03 5.41 -16.68
C TYR A 115 17.96 6.27 -15.99
N GLY A 116 18.30 7.50 -15.62
CA GLY A 116 17.41 8.44 -14.92
C GLY A 116 17.89 8.84 -13.52
N GLN A 117 16.98 9.37 -12.69
CA GLN A 117 17.32 9.93 -11.38
C GLN A 117 18.02 8.90 -10.49
N GLY A 118 19.16 9.29 -9.91
CA GLY A 118 19.99 8.41 -9.08
C GLY A 118 20.97 7.51 -9.86
N SER A 119 20.97 7.54 -11.20
CA SER A 119 21.98 6.86 -12.04
C SER A 119 23.24 7.70 -12.26
N SER A 120 24.36 7.03 -12.46
CA SER A 120 25.61 7.63 -12.96
C SER A 120 25.60 7.89 -14.47
N VAL A 121 24.62 7.34 -15.20
CA VAL A 121 24.44 7.55 -16.65
C VAL A 121 23.61 8.82 -16.87
N LEU A 122 24.26 9.87 -17.38
CA LEU A 122 23.63 11.19 -17.57
C LEU A 122 22.88 11.33 -18.91
N LEU A 123 23.33 10.60 -19.93
CA LEU A 123 22.71 10.59 -21.25
C LEU A 123 22.92 9.21 -21.89
N ALA A 124 21.89 8.70 -22.56
CA ALA A 124 21.96 7.50 -23.38
C ALA A 124 21.24 7.76 -24.70
N SER A 125 21.65 7.07 -25.76
CA SER A 125 20.92 7.10 -27.04
C SER A 125 19.70 6.20 -26.97
N ASP A 126 18.58 6.65 -27.57
CA ASP A 126 17.33 5.87 -27.64
C ASP A 126 17.54 4.48 -28.28
N SER A 127 18.54 4.32 -29.16
CA SER A 127 18.85 3.01 -29.76
C SER A 127 19.41 1.98 -28.76
N LEU A 128 19.81 2.43 -27.57
CA LEU A 128 20.29 1.60 -26.47
C LEU A 128 19.22 1.42 -25.37
N ASP A 129 18.05 2.05 -25.52
CA ASP A 129 16.95 1.94 -24.58
C ASP A 129 16.18 0.62 -24.80
N ILE A 130 16.26 -0.27 -23.82
CA ILE A 130 15.58 -1.56 -23.80
C ILE A 130 14.29 -1.53 -22.97
N THR A 131 13.89 -0.38 -22.41
CA THR A 131 12.77 -0.23 -21.46
C THR A 131 11.47 -0.82 -22.01
N THR A 132 11.17 -0.62 -23.29
CA THR A 132 9.95 -1.17 -23.93
C THR A 132 10.00 -2.70 -24.02
N GLU A 133 11.13 -3.29 -24.42
CA GLU A 133 11.27 -4.75 -24.51
C GLU A 133 11.20 -5.41 -23.12
N VAL A 134 11.75 -4.75 -22.09
CA VAL A 134 11.61 -5.19 -20.68
C VAL A 134 10.13 -5.19 -20.27
N LEU A 135 9.38 -4.13 -20.61
CA LEU A 135 7.97 -3.99 -20.25
C LEU A 135 7.11 -5.06 -20.92
N GLU A 136 7.38 -5.39 -22.18
CA GLU A 136 6.70 -6.48 -22.89
C GLU A 136 6.91 -7.81 -22.17
N ILE A 137 8.15 -8.16 -21.84
CA ILE A 137 8.48 -9.41 -21.12
C ILE A 137 7.80 -9.46 -19.74
N LEU A 138 7.81 -8.34 -19.00
CA LEU A 138 7.18 -8.24 -17.68
C LEU A 138 5.66 -8.43 -17.74
N ASN A 139 5.00 -7.78 -18.70
CA ASN A 139 3.56 -7.88 -18.86
C ASN A 139 3.13 -9.25 -19.41
N GLU A 140 3.91 -9.85 -20.33
CA GLU A 140 3.68 -11.21 -20.84
C GLU A 140 3.79 -12.26 -19.73
N LYS A 141 4.84 -12.22 -18.90
CA LYS A 141 5.01 -13.16 -17.77
C LYS A 141 3.86 -13.11 -16.77
N LYS A 142 3.31 -11.93 -16.49
CA LYS A 142 2.15 -11.81 -15.59
C LYS A 142 0.86 -12.30 -16.25
N ALA A 143 0.65 -12.03 -17.54
CA ALA A 143 -0.47 -12.60 -18.29
C ALA A 143 -0.42 -14.14 -18.30
N GLU A 144 0.75 -14.74 -18.50
CA GLU A 144 0.95 -16.20 -18.44
C GLU A 144 0.82 -16.76 -17.01
N GLY A 145 1.16 -15.96 -16.00
CA GLY A 145 0.99 -16.31 -14.58
C GLY A 145 -0.47 -16.31 -14.11
N ASP A 146 -1.31 -15.46 -14.70
CA ASP A 146 -2.77 -15.42 -14.46
C ASP A 146 -3.52 -16.52 -15.25
N GLU A 147 -2.94 -17.09 -16.30
CA GLU A 147 -3.56 -18.10 -17.17
C GLU A 147 -3.35 -19.58 -16.77
N LYS A 148 -2.80 -19.88 -15.57
CA LYS A 148 -2.75 -21.28 -15.09
C LYS A 148 -3.48 -21.54 -13.78
N PRO A 149 -4.78 -21.85 -13.86
CA PRO A 149 -5.34 -23.04 -13.26
C PRO A 149 -5.54 -24.08 -14.37
N SER A 150 -4.53 -24.90 -14.64
CA SER A 150 -4.74 -26.11 -15.44
C SER A 150 -4.32 -27.30 -14.58
N ASP A 151 -5.36 -27.97 -14.07
CA ASP A 151 -5.46 -29.37 -13.67
C ASP A 151 -4.15 -30.16 -13.55
N ASN A 152 -3.88 -30.64 -12.33
CA ASN A 152 -3.65 -32.06 -12.11
C ASN A 152 -4.05 -32.49 -10.70
#